data_AF-A0A8J7JDZ7-F1
#
_entry.id   AF-A0A8J7JDZ7-F1
#
_cell.length_a   1.000
_cell.length_b   1.000
_cell.length_c   1.000
_cell.angle_alpha   90.00
_cell.angle_beta   90.00
_cell.angle_gamma   90.00
#
_symmetry.space_group_name_H-M   'P 1'
#
loop_
_entity.id
_entity.type
_entity.pdbx_description
1 polymer ?
#
loop_
_entity_poly.entity_id
_entity_poly.type
_entity_poly.pdbx_seq_one_letter_code
_entity_poly.pdbx_strand_id
1 'polypeptide(L)'
;MRVVLGVNIFTQTAGYHEMMRKEIHTNVIPTPGMLVEDPVWKEAQTPHSITCDFKQECYFLEFNGIPLPTKDDCDREVSLYKNRGWVTIGEFG
;
A
#
# COMPACT_ATOMS: atom_id res chain seq x y z
N MET A 1 -8.69 15.00 -5.60
CA MET A 1 -9.12 14.17 -4.47
C MET A 1 -7.95 13.30 -4.06
N ARG A 2 -7.70 13.20 -2.74
CA ARG A 2 -6.55 12.48 -2.19
C ARG A 2 -6.89 11.01 -2.01
N VAL A 3 -6.04 10.13 -2.54
CA VAL A 3 -6.15 8.68 -2.38
C VAL A 3 -4.84 8.16 -1.82
N VAL A 4 -4.92 7.36 -0.76
CA VAL A 4 -3.78 6.73 -0.10
C VAL A 4 -3.86 5.24 -0.36
N LEU A 5 -2.86 4.71 -1.05
CA LEU A 5 -2.69 3.28 -1.28
C LEU A 5 -1.94 2.67 -0.09
N GLY A 6 -2.37 1.51 0.40
CA GLY A 6 -1.76 0.81 1.53
C GLY A 6 -1.52 -0.67 1.25
N VAL A 7 -0.31 -1.15 1.56
CA VAL A 7 0.08 -2.56 1.42
C VAL A 7 0.85 -2.98 2.69
N ASN A 8 0.46 -4.10 3.28
CA ASN A 8 1.20 -4.70 4.40
C ASN A 8 2.25 -5.69 3.87
N ILE A 9 3.49 -5.59 4.33
CA ILE A 9 4.58 -6.54 4.05
C ILE A 9 4.95 -7.20 5.38
N PHE A 10 4.86 -8.52 5.46
CA PHE A 10 5.07 -9.22 6.73
C PHE A 10 5.67 -10.60 6.53
N THR A 11 6.33 -11.10 7.58
CA THR A 11 6.83 -12.47 7.58
C THR A 11 5.70 -13.46 7.81
N GLN A 12 5.72 -14.60 7.11
CA GLN A 12 4.75 -15.69 7.28
C GLN A 12 4.74 -16.24 8.72
N THR A 13 5.87 -16.14 9.41
CA THR A 13 6.01 -16.39 10.84
C THR A 13 5.99 -15.09 11.62
N ALA A 14 5.50 -15.09 12.86
CA ALA A 14 5.51 -13.88 13.70
C ALA A 14 6.93 -13.29 13.82
N GLY A 15 7.08 -11.98 13.67
CA GLY A 15 8.36 -11.29 13.90
C GLY A 15 8.61 -10.02 13.10
N TYR A 16 8.03 -9.86 11.91
CA TYR A 16 8.18 -8.65 11.09
C TYR A 16 6.85 -8.23 10.46
N HIS A 17 6.59 -6.93 10.50
CA HIS A 17 5.44 -6.31 9.87
C HIS A 17 5.75 -4.85 9.54
N GLU A 18 5.62 -4.47 8.27
CA GLU A 18 5.76 -3.10 7.80
C GLU A 18 4.56 -2.73 6.93
N MET A 19 4.07 -1.51 7.09
CA MET A 19 2.97 -0.98 6.29
C MET A 19 3.49 0.09 5.33
N MET A 20 3.41 -0.20 4.04
CA MET A 20 3.78 0.71 2.97
C MET A 20 2.59 1.55 2.56
N ARG A 21 2.79 2.85 2.40
CA ARG A 21 1.80 3.79 1.87
C ARG A 21 2.32 4.58 0.68
N LYS A 22 1.41 4.95 -0.22
CA LYS A 22 1.69 5.90 -1.31
C LYS A 22 0.48 6.79 -1.52
N GLU A 23 0.72 8.10 -1.58
CA GLU A 23 -0.33 9.08 -1.82
C GLU A 23 -0.38 9.44 -3.31
N ILE A 24 -1.59 9.46 -3.85
CA ILE A 24 -1.88 9.89 -5.22
C ILE A 24 -3.00 10.92 -5.22
N HIS A 25 -2.91 11.85 -6.18
CA HIS A 25 -3.95 12.84 -6.43
C HIS A 25 -4.65 12.51 -7.73
N THR A 26 -5.96 12.31 -7.66
CA THR A 26 -6.78 11.94 -8.82
C THR A 26 -8.13 12.66 -8.79
N ASN A 27 -8.81 12.71 -9.92
CA ASN A 27 -10.20 13.13 -10.08
C ASN A 27 -11.18 11.95 -10.11
N VAL A 28 -10.69 10.71 -9.97
CA VAL A 28 -11.50 9.48 -10.02
C VAL A 28 -11.85 9.02 -8.61
N ILE A 29 -13.14 8.98 -8.27
CA ILE A 29 -13.63 8.44 -6.99
C ILE A 29 -13.39 6.93 -6.97
N PRO A 30 -12.76 6.35 -5.92
CA PRO A 30 -12.50 4.93 -5.89
C PRO A 30 -13.80 4.15 -5.70
N THR A 31 -13.96 3.07 -6.43
CA THR A 31 -15.18 2.25 -6.41
C THR A 31 -14.84 0.77 -6.28
N PRO A 32 -15.72 -0.04 -5.67
CA PRO A 32 -15.52 -1.48 -5.60
C PRO A 32 -15.29 -2.10 -6.98
N GLY A 33 -14.27 -2.95 -7.10
CA GLY A 33 -13.91 -3.62 -8.36
C GLY A 33 -13.00 -2.80 -9.29
N MET A 34 -12.63 -1.58 -8.93
CA MET A 34 -11.63 -0.83 -9.70
C MET A 34 -10.26 -1.52 -9.65
N LEU A 35 -9.51 -1.39 -10.74
CA LEU A 35 -8.11 -1.81 -10.82
C LEU A 35 -7.19 -0.61 -10.66
N VAL A 36 -6.12 -0.78 -9.90
CA VAL A 36 -5.08 0.23 -9.69
C VAL A 36 -3.76 -0.31 -10.21
N GLU A 37 -3.08 0.49 -11.01
CA GLU A 37 -1.74 0.21 -11.52
C GLU A 37 -0.70 0.97 -10.68
N ASP A 38 0.40 0.30 -10.37
CA ASP A 38 1.59 0.94 -9.79
C ASP A 38 2.84 0.30 -10.41
N PRO A 39 3.91 1.06 -10.71
CA PRO A 39 5.14 0.53 -11.29
C PRO A 39 5.86 -0.53 -10.44
N VAL A 40 5.53 -0.64 -9.15
CA VAL A 40 6.07 -1.70 -8.29
C VAL A 40 5.40 -3.05 -8.56
N TRP A 41 4.19 -3.05 -9.13
CA TRP A 41 3.42 -4.24 -9.44
C TRP A 41 3.64 -4.68 -10.88
N LYS A 42 3.57 -6.00 -11.11
CA LYS A 42 3.59 -6.56 -12.46
C LYS A 42 2.25 -6.41 -13.17
N GLU A 43 1.17 -6.41 -12.40
CA GLU A 43 -0.21 -6.38 -12.88
C GLU A 43 -1.04 -5.42 -12.01
N ALA A 44 -2.11 -4.87 -12.59
CA ALA A 44 -3.04 -4.03 -11.86
C ALA A 44 -3.72 -4.83 -10.75
N GLN A 45 -3.92 -4.20 -9.59
CA GLN A 45 -4.53 -4.85 -8.43
C GLN A 45 -5.89 -4.26 -8.08
N THR A 46 -6.80 -5.10 -7.62
CA THR A 46 -8.06 -4.67 -7.00
C THR A 46 -7.80 -4.40 -5.52
N PRO A 47 -8.19 -3.24 -4.97
CA PRO A 47 -8.15 -3.01 -3.53
C PRO A 47 -8.99 -4.05 -2.79
N HIS A 48 -8.45 -4.61 -1.71
CA HIS A 48 -9.19 -5.45 -0.77
C HIS A 48 -10.27 -4.65 -0.03
N SER A 49 -9.92 -3.43 0.40
CA SER A 49 -10.85 -2.52 1.08
C SER A 49 -10.71 -1.09 0.55
N ILE A 50 -11.82 -0.35 0.57
CA ILE A 50 -11.89 1.07 0.25
C ILE A 50 -12.56 1.77 1.42
N THR A 51 -11.82 2.62 2.11
CA THR A 51 -12.32 3.40 3.25
C THR A 51 -12.29 4.88 2.92
N CYS A 52 -13.37 5.61 3.18
CA CYS A 52 -13.40 7.06 3.08
C CYS A 52 -13.17 7.67 4.47
N ASP A 53 -12.13 8.48 4.62
CA ASP A 53 -11.90 9.31 5.80
C ASP A 53 -12.35 10.75 5.49
N PHE A 54 -13.52 11.12 6.01
CA PHE A 54 -14.09 12.45 5.85
C PHE A 54 -13.32 13.54 6.62
N LYS A 55 -12.62 13.21 7.71
CA LYS A 55 -11.85 14.20 8.48
C LYS A 55 -10.59 14.60 7.72
N GLN A 56 -10.00 13.62 7.05
CA GLN A 56 -8.78 13.77 6.27
C GLN A 56 -9.03 14.00 4.79
N GLU A 57 -10.30 14.11 4.39
CA GLU A 57 -10.76 14.32 3.00
C GLU A 57 -10.09 13.38 1.99
N CYS A 58 -9.96 12.10 2.35
CA CYS A 58 -9.25 11.13 1.52
C CYS A 58 -9.90 9.75 1.48
N TYR A 59 -9.55 8.99 0.45
CA TYR A 59 -9.84 7.57 0.37
C TYR A 59 -8.59 6.75 0.68
N PHE A 60 -8.71 5.78 1.56
CA PHE A 60 -7.69 4.79 1.84
C PHE A 60 -8.04 3.49 1.11
N LEU A 61 -7.14 3.04 0.24
CA LEU A 61 -7.25 1.80 -0.53
C LEU A 61 -6.25 0.81 0.02
N GLU A 62 -6.76 -0.23 0.68
CA GLU A 62 -5.93 -1.31 1.20
C GLU A 62 -5.88 -2.43 0.17
N PHE A 63 -4.68 -2.93 -0.11
CA PHE A 63 -4.46 -4.08 -0.97
C PHE A 63 -4.08 -5.30 -0.13
N ASN A 64 -4.12 -6.48 -0.75
CA ASN A 64 -3.68 -7.71 -0.08
C ASN A 64 -2.24 -7.56 0.41
N GLY A 65 -2.00 -8.03 1.64
CA GLY A 65 -0.65 -8.04 2.17
C GLY A 65 0.25 -9.05 1.45
N ILE A 66 1.56 -8.83 1.56
CA ILE A 66 2.61 -9.63 0.92
C ILE A 66 3.29 -10.46 2.01
N PRO A 67 2.88 -11.73 2.19
CA PRO A 67 3.52 -12.64 3.14
C PRO A 67 4.83 -13.18 2.56
N LEU A 68 5.96 -12.92 3.24
CA LEU A 68 7.28 -13.37 2.81
C LEU A 68 7.93 -14.32 3.82
N PRO A 69 8.84 -15.21 3.40
CA PRO A 69 9.38 -16.24 4.30
C PRO A 69 10.32 -15.69 5.39
N THR A 70 11.10 -14.66 5.05
CA THR A 70 12.16 -14.14 5.93
C THR A 70 12.09 -12.63 6.07
N LYS A 71 12.69 -12.10 7.15
CA LYS A 71 12.84 -10.65 7.34
C LYS A 71 13.67 -10.01 6.21
N ASP A 72 14.70 -10.69 5.71
CA ASP A 72 15.54 -10.17 4.63
C ASP A 72 14.75 -10.02 3.32
N ASP A 73 13.83 -10.95 3.04
CA ASP A 73 12.91 -10.83 1.90
C ASP A 73 11.96 -9.64 2.09
N CYS A 74 11.43 -9.44 3.30
CA CYS A 74 10.61 -8.27 3.62
C CYS A 74 11.38 -6.95 3.44
N ASP A 75 12.62 -6.86 3.95
CA ASP A 75 13.44 -5.66 3.84
C ASP A 75 13.77 -5.33 2.37
N ARG A 76 13.98 -6.37 1.54
CA ARG A 76 14.14 -6.21 0.08
C ARG A 76 12.86 -5.69 -0.57
N GLU A 77 11.70 -6.21 -0.20
CA GLU A 77 10.41 -5.79 -0.73
C GLU A 77 10.08 -4.35 -0.31
N VAL A 78 10.26 -4.00 0.96
CA VAL A 78 10.13 -2.62 1.47
C VAL A 78 11.05 -1.67 0.70
N SER A 79 12.30 -2.07 0.44
CA SER A 79 13.25 -1.28 -0.34
C SER A 79 12.80 -1.10 -1.79
N LEU A 80 12.23 -2.13 -2.41
CA LEU A 80 11.64 -2.05 -3.75
C LEU A 80 10.49 -1.02 -3.78
N TYR A 81 9.58 -1.08 -2.81
CA TYR A 81 8.49 -0.14 -2.67
C TYR A 81 8.99 1.30 -2.46
N LYS A 82 9.97 1.51 -1.57
CA LYS A 82 10.59 2.82 -1.33
C LYS A 82 11.22 3.41 -2.59
N ASN A 83 11.92 2.59 -3.38
CA ASN A 83 12.49 3.00 -4.68
C ASN A 83 11.42 3.40 -5.72
N ARG A 84 10.15 3.05 -5.50
CA ARG A 84 9.00 3.41 -6.36
C ARG A 84 8.09 4.48 -5.73
N GLY A 85 8.61 5.21 -4.75
CA GLY A 85 7.93 6.36 -4.14
C GLY A 85 6.90 6.00 -3.08
N TRP A 86 6.94 4.79 -2.53
CA TRP A 86 6.19 4.43 -1.33
C TRP A 86 6.99 4.78 -0.08
N VAL A 87 6.32 4.94 1.06
CA VAL A 87 6.94 5.26 2.36
C VAL A 87 6.37 4.36 3.45
N THR A 88 7.09 4.13 4.55
CA THR A 88 6.52 3.40 5.70
C THR A 88 5.64 4.33 6.54
N ILE A 89 4.64 3.76 7.23
CA ILE A 89 3.85 4.50 8.21
C ILE A 89 4.74 4.82 9.42
N GLY A 90 4.92 6.12 9.71
CA GLY A 90 5.77 6.61 10.79
C GLY A 90 6.98 7.43 10.32
N GLU A 91 7.32 7.41 9.02
CA GLU A 91 8.40 8.24 8.45
C GLU A 91 8.01 9.72 8.23
N PHE A 92 6.78 10.11 8.55
CA PHE A 92 6.37 11.51 8.69
C PHE A 92 5.51 11.68 9.94
N GLY A 93 6.11 12.23 10.98
CA GLY A 93 5.47 12.95 12.07
C GLY A 93 5.83 14.43 11.99
#